data_AF-A0A8I0B1Z6-F1
#
_entry.id   AF-A0A8I0B1Z6-F1
#
_cell.length_a   1.000
_cell.length_b   1.000
_cell.length_c   1.000
_cell.angle_alpha   90.00
_cell.angle_beta   90.00
_cell.angle_gamma   90.00
#
_symmetry.space_group_name_H-M   'P 1'
#
loop_
_entity.id
_entity.type
_entity.pdbx_description
1 polymer ?
#
loop_
_entity_poly.entity_id
_entity_poly.type
_entity_poly.pdbx_seq_one_letter_code
_entity_poly.pdbx_strand_id
1 'polypeptide(L)'
;MTSTACRRPKPLSWEELRFCPGCGAPYPLPLGSPRVCGSCGRALYPDPKLVACAVLQVEAGIVLVRRAFKDHGWMLPGGHVDQGEGVEAALLREIAEETGLTAAITGLVGVFSHPGETMVVVAYTAQAHGAPTPRGETRSAAVFAPSAIPWQELAFRATAMALAAALGLPRPPALPMPAASPTFSVSKEHV
;
A
#
# COMPACT_ATOMS: atom_id res chain seq x y z
N MET A 1 25.81 -7.21 -16.20
CA MET A 1 24.81 -6.14 -16.41
C MET A 1 23.95 -6.10 -15.16
N THR A 2 24.28 -5.22 -14.22
CA THR A 2 23.54 -5.05 -12.97
C THR A 2 22.21 -4.37 -13.28
N SER A 3 21.12 -5.11 -13.14
CA SER A 3 19.77 -4.57 -13.21
C SER A 3 19.67 -3.36 -12.29
N THR A 4 19.51 -2.16 -12.88
CA THR A 4 19.24 -0.94 -12.13
C THR A 4 17.81 -1.04 -11.62
N ALA A 5 17.64 -1.66 -10.45
CA ALA A 5 16.35 -1.83 -9.81
C ALA A 5 15.72 -0.44 -9.59
N CYS A 6 14.54 -0.23 -10.17
CA CYS A 6 13.73 0.96 -9.98
C CYS A 6 13.39 1.07 -8.48
N ARG A 7 13.93 2.07 -7.77
CA ARG A 7 13.44 2.38 -6.42
C ARG A 7 12.11 3.11 -6.60
N ARG A 8 10.99 2.57 -6.07
CA ARG A 8 9.80 3.40 -5.92
C ARG A 8 10.15 4.61 -5.04
N PRO A 9 10.05 5.85 -5.54
CA PRO A 9 10.42 7.04 -4.79
C PRO A 9 9.54 7.19 -3.56
N LYS A 10 10.10 7.71 -2.46
CA LYS A 10 9.30 8.06 -1.28
C LYS A 10 8.36 9.20 -1.71
N PRO A 11 7.04 9.09 -1.47
CA PRO A 11 6.14 10.21 -1.75
C PRO A 11 6.58 11.42 -0.91
N LEU A 12 6.56 12.60 -1.52
CA LEU A 12 6.84 13.87 -0.83
C LEU A 12 5.90 13.99 0.36
N SER A 13 6.44 14.32 1.54
CA SER A 13 5.59 14.60 2.69
C SER A 13 4.83 15.90 2.48
N TRP A 14 3.69 16.02 3.15
CA TRP A 14 2.83 17.19 3.04
C TRP A 14 3.54 18.49 3.39
N GLU A 15 4.47 18.45 4.33
CA GLU A 15 5.24 19.61 4.80
C GLU A 15 6.33 20.05 3.80
N GLU A 16 6.81 19.13 2.96
CA GLU A 16 7.84 19.37 1.95
C GLU A 16 7.26 20.04 0.68
N LEU A 17 5.95 19.93 0.45
CA LEU A 17 5.31 20.38 -0.79
C LEU A 17 5.05 21.89 -0.83
N ARG A 18 6.12 22.68 -0.87
CA ARG A 18 6.10 24.15 -0.71
C ARG A 18 5.85 24.93 -2.00
N PHE A 19 5.96 24.30 -3.16
CA PHE A 19 5.85 24.96 -4.46
C PHE A 19 4.75 24.32 -5.32
N CYS A 20 4.08 25.14 -6.14
CA CYS A 20 3.08 24.69 -7.08
C CYS A 20 3.75 23.86 -8.19
N PRO A 21 3.35 22.60 -8.43
CA PRO A 21 3.91 21.79 -9.52
C PRO A 21 3.53 22.34 -10.90
N GLY A 22 2.56 23.26 -10.96
CA GLY A 22 2.09 23.85 -12.21
C GLY A 22 2.88 25.05 -12.72
N CYS A 23 3.28 25.97 -11.82
CA CYS A 23 3.97 27.21 -12.20
C CYS A 23 5.23 27.51 -11.37
N GLY A 24 5.57 26.68 -10.37
CA GLY A 24 6.74 26.87 -9.52
C GLY A 24 6.57 27.94 -8.42
N ALA A 25 5.46 28.67 -8.38
CA ALA A 25 5.22 29.66 -7.32
C ALA A 25 5.09 28.98 -5.95
N PRO A 26 5.58 29.62 -4.86
CA PRO A 26 5.39 29.09 -3.52
C PRO A 26 3.90 29.10 -3.14
N TYR A 27 3.47 28.10 -2.38
CA TYR A 27 2.13 28.11 -1.77
C TYR A 27 2.07 29.12 -0.63
N PRO A 28 0.91 29.79 -0.41
CA PRO A 28 0.73 30.67 0.73
C PRO A 28 0.81 29.87 2.04
N LEU A 29 1.36 30.49 3.08
CA LEU A 29 1.38 29.95 4.45
C LEU A 29 0.20 30.54 5.25
N PRO A 30 -0.38 29.79 6.21
CA PRO A 30 -0.06 28.39 6.54
C PRO A 30 -0.50 27.43 5.45
N LEU A 31 0.22 26.30 5.32
CA LEU A 31 -0.10 25.28 4.32
C LEU A 31 -1.45 24.63 4.66
N GLY A 32 -2.38 24.60 3.70
CA GLY A 32 -3.72 24.03 3.85
C GLY A 32 -4.00 22.82 2.96
N SER A 33 -5.25 22.34 3.00
CA SER A 33 -5.81 21.32 2.11
C SER A 33 -7.23 21.73 1.68
N PRO A 34 -7.51 21.91 0.38
CA PRO A 34 -6.57 21.84 -0.74
C PRO A 34 -5.55 22.99 -0.71
N ARG A 35 -4.41 22.78 -1.35
CA ARG A 35 -3.43 23.86 -1.59
C ARG A 35 -3.81 24.61 -2.84
N VAL A 36 -4.31 25.82 -2.69
CA VAL A 36 -4.62 26.69 -3.83
C VAL A 36 -3.43 27.60 -4.11
N CYS A 37 -2.88 27.52 -5.32
CA CYS A 37 -1.78 28.38 -5.74
C CYS A 37 -2.30 29.81 -5.95
N GLY A 38 -1.78 30.79 -5.20
CA GLY A 38 -2.16 32.20 -5.36
C GLY A 38 -1.74 32.82 -6.70
N SER A 39 -0.80 32.20 -7.42
CA SER A 39 -0.32 32.71 -8.72
C SER A 39 -1.12 32.20 -9.91
N CYS A 40 -1.43 30.89 -9.97
CA CYS A 40 -2.09 30.29 -11.13
C CYS A 40 -3.47 29.67 -10.82
N GLY A 41 -3.94 29.75 -9.58
CA GLY A 41 -5.26 29.27 -9.15
C GLY A 41 -5.40 27.74 -9.05
N ARG A 42 -4.38 26.96 -9.40
CA ARG A 42 -4.45 25.49 -9.33
C ARG A 42 -4.57 25.00 -7.89
N ALA A 43 -5.47 24.06 -7.66
CA ALA A 43 -5.63 23.34 -6.41
C ALA A 43 -4.84 22.03 -6.45
N LEU A 44 -4.18 21.69 -5.33
CA LEU A 44 -3.57 20.40 -5.11
C LEU A 44 -4.15 19.75 -3.86
N TYR A 45 -4.62 18.52 -4.01
CA TYR A 45 -5.20 17.73 -2.93
C TYR A 45 -4.15 16.81 -2.33
N PRO A 46 -3.87 16.98 -1.03
CA PRO A 46 -2.99 16.10 -0.34
C PRO A 46 -3.68 14.79 0.09
N ASP A 47 -4.03 13.96 -0.89
CA ASP A 47 -4.74 12.71 -0.66
C ASP A 47 -3.79 11.53 -0.37
N PRO A 48 -4.20 10.58 0.48
CA PRO A 48 -3.42 9.38 0.72
C PRO A 48 -3.26 8.55 -0.57
N LYS A 49 -2.11 7.90 -0.72
CA LYS A 49 -1.88 7.00 -1.85
C LYS A 49 -2.63 5.69 -1.64
N LEU A 50 -3.39 5.28 -2.64
CA LEU A 50 -4.11 4.00 -2.63
C LEU A 50 -3.17 2.84 -2.96
N VAL A 51 -3.29 1.77 -2.17
CA VAL A 51 -2.57 0.50 -2.32
C VAL A 51 -3.59 -0.63 -2.37
N ALA A 52 -3.45 -1.55 -3.32
CA ALA A 52 -4.26 -2.76 -3.41
C ALA A 52 -3.41 -3.99 -3.08
N CYS A 53 -3.92 -4.90 -2.25
CA CYS A 53 -3.25 -6.18 -1.96
C CYS A 53 -4.24 -7.35 -1.88
N ALA A 54 -3.72 -8.58 -1.93
CA ALA A 54 -4.55 -9.78 -1.88
C ALA A 54 -4.08 -10.78 -0.83
N VAL A 55 -5.03 -11.33 -0.08
CA VAL A 55 -4.89 -12.67 0.50
C VAL A 55 -5.01 -13.65 -0.65
N LEU A 56 -3.86 -13.93 -1.28
CA LEU A 56 -3.75 -14.75 -2.48
C LEU A 56 -3.63 -16.22 -2.10
N GLN A 57 -4.66 -17.00 -2.41
CA GLN A 57 -4.70 -18.44 -2.17
C GLN A 57 -4.26 -19.21 -3.44
N VAL A 58 -3.38 -20.18 -3.24
CA VAL A 58 -3.06 -21.26 -4.18
C VAL A 58 -3.39 -22.61 -3.53
N GLU A 59 -3.25 -23.72 -4.24
CA GLU A 59 -3.60 -25.06 -3.72
C GLU A 59 -2.87 -25.40 -2.42
N ALA A 60 -1.60 -24.99 -2.31
CA ALA A 60 -0.74 -25.30 -1.18
C ALA A 60 -0.88 -24.34 0.02
N GLY A 61 -1.62 -23.22 -0.12
CA GLY A 61 -1.76 -22.23 0.94
C GLY A 61 -1.82 -20.77 0.46
N ILE A 62 -1.42 -19.86 1.34
CA ILE A 62 -1.45 -18.41 1.10
C ILE A 62 -0.07 -17.94 0.64
N VAL A 63 -0.03 -17.17 -0.45
CA VAL A 63 1.19 -16.58 -0.98
C VAL A 63 1.53 -15.31 -0.20
N LEU A 64 2.75 -15.24 0.34
CA LEU A 64 3.35 -14.02 0.86
C LEU A 64 4.62 -13.68 0.08
N VAL A 65 4.91 -12.38 -0.01
CA VAL A 65 6.10 -11.85 -0.67
C VAL A 65 6.96 -11.05 0.29
N ARG A 66 8.25 -10.92 -0.02
CA ARG A 66 9.20 -10.07 0.69
C ARG A 66 10.05 -9.31 -0.33
N ARG A 67 10.15 -7.98 -0.15
CA ARG A 67 10.90 -7.08 -1.06
C ARG A 67 12.41 -7.16 -0.81
N ALA A 68 13.19 -6.84 -1.84
CA ALA A 68 14.66 -6.96 -1.80
C ALA A 68 15.39 -5.91 -0.97
N PHE A 69 14.88 -4.67 -0.92
CA PHE A 69 15.69 -3.51 -0.51
C PHE A 69 15.28 -2.85 0.80
N LYS A 70 14.31 -3.43 1.52
CA LYS A 70 13.93 -2.98 2.86
C LYS A 70 13.60 -4.19 3.72
N ASP A 71 14.15 -4.26 4.92
CA ASP A 71 13.86 -5.29 5.93
C ASP A 71 12.47 -5.10 6.53
N HIS A 72 11.47 -5.11 5.67
CA HIS A 72 10.09 -4.99 6.08
C HIS A 72 9.54 -6.33 6.54
N GLY A 73 10.05 -7.47 6.07
CA GLY A 73 9.47 -8.78 6.39
C GLY A 73 8.42 -9.20 5.36
N TRP A 74 7.58 -10.17 5.70
CA TRP A 74 6.58 -10.74 4.79
C TRP A 74 5.35 -9.83 4.66
N MET A 75 4.80 -9.75 3.45
CA MET A 75 3.60 -8.97 3.14
C MET A 75 2.70 -9.71 2.16
N LEU A 76 1.42 -9.30 2.09
CA LEU A 76 0.54 -9.71 1.00
C LEU A 76 1.08 -9.18 -0.34
N PRO A 77 0.98 -9.95 -1.45
CA PRO A 77 1.28 -9.43 -2.77
C PRO A 77 0.35 -8.26 -3.12
N GLY A 78 0.90 -7.24 -3.76
CA GLY A 78 0.17 -6.03 -4.12
C GLY A 78 1.02 -4.77 -4.13
N GLY A 79 0.41 -3.66 -4.54
CA GLY A 79 1.12 -2.41 -4.73
C GLY A 79 0.23 -1.21 -4.96
N HIS A 80 0.86 -0.12 -5.38
CA HIS A 80 0.21 1.16 -5.59
C HIS A 80 -0.77 1.10 -6.79
N VAL A 81 -1.92 1.75 -6.64
CA VAL A 81 -2.86 1.97 -7.73
C VAL A 81 -2.43 3.21 -8.51
N ASP A 82 -2.18 3.09 -9.80
CA ASP A 82 -1.76 4.22 -10.63
C ASP A 82 -2.92 5.09 -11.09
N GLN A 83 -2.60 6.33 -11.48
CA GLN A 83 -3.63 7.28 -11.89
C GLN A 83 -4.34 6.78 -13.15
N GLY A 84 -5.67 6.70 -13.10
CA GLY A 84 -6.48 6.19 -14.20
C GLY A 84 -6.60 4.67 -14.23
N GLU A 85 -5.96 3.95 -13.30
CA GLU A 85 -6.06 2.51 -13.17
C GLU A 85 -7.17 2.10 -12.19
N GLY A 86 -7.92 1.04 -12.53
CA GLY A 86 -8.87 0.42 -11.60
C GLY A 86 -8.14 -0.32 -10.47
N VAL A 87 -8.69 -0.32 -9.26
CA VAL A 87 -8.05 -0.94 -8.07
C VAL A 87 -7.79 -2.43 -8.29
N GLU A 88 -8.78 -3.13 -8.83
CA GLU A 88 -8.71 -4.55 -9.16
C GLU A 88 -7.67 -4.83 -10.26
N ALA A 89 -7.58 -3.96 -11.27
CA ALA A 89 -6.60 -4.08 -12.34
C ALA A 89 -5.18 -3.91 -11.82
N ALA A 90 -4.96 -2.90 -10.97
CA ALA A 90 -3.69 -2.67 -10.29
C ALA A 90 -3.27 -3.88 -9.45
N LEU A 91 -4.20 -4.46 -8.70
CA LEU A 91 -3.94 -5.65 -7.90
C LEU A 91 -3.49 -6.84 -8.76
N LEU A 92 -4.22 -7.13 -9.84
CA LEU A 92 -3.87 -8.25 -10.73
C LEU A 92 -2.52 -8.04 -11.42
N ARG A 93 -2.21 -6.81 -11.85
CA ARG A 93 -0.91 -6.43 -12.40
C ARG A 93 0.20 -6.67 -11.37
N GLU A 94 0.05 -6.16 -10.15
CA GLU A 94 1.07 -6.29 -9.10
C GLU A 94 1.28 -7.76 -8.70
N ILE A 95 0.21 -8.57 -8.59
CA ILE A 95 0.35 -10.01 -8.35
C ILE A 95 1.19 -10.67 -9.45
N ALA A 96 0.91 -10.37 -10.72
CA ALA A 96 1.66 -10.92 -11.84
C ALA A 96 3.13 -10.46 -11.85
N GLU A 97 3.38 -9.18 -11.56
CA GLU A 97 4.72 -8.59 -11.49
C GLU A 97 5.57 -9.15 -10.33
N GLU A 98 4.96 -9.43 -9.18
CA GLU A 98 5.68 -9.87 -7.97
C GLU A 98 5.83 -11.38 -7.87
N THR A 99 4.87 -12.15 -8.39
CA THR A 99 4.77 -13.61 -8.19
C THR A 99 4.78 -14.41 -9.49
N GLY A 100 4.57 -13.77 -10.64
CA GLY A 100 4.38 -14.44 -11.93
C GLY A 100 3.07 -15.21 -12.07
N LEU A 101 2.17 -15.15 -11.09
CA LEU A 101 0.89 -15.84 -11.10
C LEU A 101 -0.18 -15.00 -11.80
N THR A 102 -1.09 -15.67 -12.51
CA THR A 102 -2.34 -15.08 -12.96
C THR A 102 -3.42 -15.40 -11.93
N ALA A 103 -4.07 -14.38 -11.38
CA ALA A 103 -5.04 -14.53 -10.32
C ALA A 103 -6.45 -14.07 -10.75
N ALA A 104 -7.46 -14.55 -10.04
CA ALA A 104 -8.83 -14.06 -10.08
C ALA A 104 -9.21 -13.53 -8.70
N ILE A 105 -9.76 -12.31 -8.64
CA ILE A 105 -10.27 -11.72 -7.40
C ILE A 105 -11.58 -12.42 -7.03
N THR A 106 -11.71 -12.82 -5.77
CA THR A 106 -12.87 -13.57 -5.25
C THR A 106 -13.72 -12.78 -4.27
N GLY A 107 -13.23 -11.67 -3.72
CA GLY A 107 -13.98 -10.85 -2.78
C GLY A 107 -13.18 -9.69 -2.21
N LEU A 108 -13.88 -8.74 -1.60
CA LEU A 108 -13.29 -7.64 -0.83
C LEU A 108 -13.15 -8.06 0.64
N VAL A 109 -11.95 -7.95 1.20
CA VAL A 109 -11.69 -8.19 2.63
C VAL A 109 -11.99 -6.92 3.43
N GLY A 110 -11.54 -5.76 2.95
CA GLY A 110 -11.79 -4.49 3.60
C GLY A 110 -10.82 -3.39 3.23
N VAL A 111 -11.01 -2.23 3.87
CA VAL A 111 -10.20 -1.03 3.69
C VAL A 111 -9.50 -0.70 5.02
N PHE A 112 -8.19 -0.50 4.96
CA PHE A 112 -7.33 -0.31 6.12
C PHE A 112 -6.55 1.01 6.00
N SER A 113 -6.65 1.83 7.04
CA SER A 113 -5.90 3.08 7.19
C SER A 113 -5.56 3.32 8.65
N HIS A 114 -4.54 4.13 8.90
CA HIS A 114 -4.15 4.50 10.26
C HIS A 114 -3.75 5.99 10.36
N PRO A 115 -4.07 6.67 11.47
CA PRO A 115 -3.63 8.06 11.68
C PRO A 115 -2.11 8.17 11.53
N GLY A 116 -1.66 9.15 10.74
CA GLY A 116 -0.24 9.38 10.46
C GLY A 116 0.34 8.56 9.30
N GLU A 117 -0.38 7.57 8.78
CA GLU A 117 0.02 6.88 7.55
C GLU A 117 -0.50 7.64 6.31
N THR A 118 0.33 7.70 5.26
CA THR A 118 -0.01 8.37 3.99
C THR A 118 -0.67 7.42 2.98
N MET A 119 -1.02 6.21 3.39
CA MET A 119 -1.55 5.17 2.52
C MET A 119 -2.88 4.63 3.01
N VAL A 120 -3.76 4.32 2.05
CA VAL A 120 -4.99 3.55 2.29
C VAL A 120 -4.83 2.22 1.57
N VAL A 121 -4.98 1.12 2.29
CA VAL A 121 -4.84 -0.23 1.76
C VAL A 121 -6.20 -0.86 1.56
N VAL A 122 -6.51 -1.26 0.33
CA VAL A 122 -7.68 -2.07 0.00
C VAL A 122 -7.22 -3.51 -0.17
N ALA A 123 -7.72 -4.41 0.68
CA ALA A 123 -7.36 -5.82 0.61
C ALA A 123 -8.51 -6.64 0.03
N TYR A 124 -8.15 -7.58 -0.82
CA TYR A 124 -9.06 -8.52 -1.47
C TYR A 124 -8.68 -9.96 -1.11
N THR A 125 -9.60 -10.90 -1.32
CA THR A 125 -9.25 -12.31 -1.49
C THR A 125 -9.06 -12.57 -2.98
N ALA A 126 -8.07 -13.40 -3.33
CA ALA A 126 -7.83 -13.81 -4.70
C ALA A 126 -7.38 -15.27 -4.75
N GLN A 127 -7.57 -15.91 -5.90
CA GLN A 127 -7.14 -17.28 -6.18
C GLN A 127 -6.24 -17.31 -7.40
N ALA A 128 -5.21 -18.17 -7.35
CA ALA A 128 -4.36 -18.48 -8.47
C ALA A 128 -3.97 -19.96 -8.43
N HIS A 129 -3.35 -20.44 -9.51
CA HIS A 129 -2.86 -21.81 -9.63
C HIS A 129 -1.34 -21.83 -9.78
N GLY A 130 -0.69 -22.81 -9.16
CA GLY A 130 0.75 -23.04 -9.29
C GLY A 130 1.61 -22.37 -8.21
N ALA A 131 2.93 -22.39 -8.42
CA ALA A 131 3.90 -21.90 -7.45
C ALA A 131 4.35 -20.47 -7.76
N PRO A 132 4.40 -19.57 -6.76
CA PRO A 132 4.86 -18.21 -6.98
C PRO A 132 6.37 -18.20 -7.28
N THR A 133 6.78 -17.41 -8.27
CA THR A 133 8.18 -17.14 -8.57
C THR A 133 8.46 -15.65 -8.32
N PRO A 134 9.39 -15.30 -7.42
CA PRO A 134 9.71 -13.90 -7.14
C PRO A 134 10.20 -13.19 -8.40
N ARG A 135 9.65 -12.02 -8.71
CA ARG A 135 9.95 -11.21 -9.89
C ARG A 135 10.07 -9.72 -9.52
N GLY A 136 10.69 -8.95 -10.41
CA GLY A 136 10.84 -7.50 -10.24
C GLY A 136 11.58 -7.12 -8.95
N GLU A 137 10.91 -6.39 -8.06
CA GLU A 137 11.45 -5.96 -6.76
C GLU A 137 11.26 -6.99 -5.63
N THR A 138 10.56 -8.09 -5.91
CA THR A 138 10.31 -9.17 -4.96
C THR A 138 11.54 -10.06 -4.84
N ARG A 139 12.09 -10.17 -3.63
CA ARG A 139 13.23 -11.03 -3.31
C ARG A 139 12.82 -12.47 -3.04
N SER A 140 11.68 -12.63 -2.40
CA SER A 140 11.18 -13.95 -2.00
C SER A 140 9.67 -13.97 -2.11
N ALA A 141 9.16 -15.07 -2.64
CA ALA A 141 7.75 -15.39 -2.64
C ALA A 141 7.62 -16.82 -2.12
N ALA A 142 6.74 -17.05 -1.16
CA ALA A 142 6.57 -18.35 -0.53
C ALA A 142 5.10 -18.60 -0.19
N VAL A 143 4.75 -19.88 -0.11
CA VAL A 143 3.40 -20.33 0.23
C VAL A 143 3.39 -20.80 1.67
N PHE A 144 2.44 -20.30 2.46
CA PHE A 144 2.27 -20.63 3.87
C PHE A 144 0.91 -21.28 4.09
N ALA A 145 0.89 -22.38 4.85
CA ALA A 145 -0.36 -22.85 5.43
C ALA A 145 -0.92 -21.78 6.39
N PRO A 146 -2.26 -21.65 6.56
CA PRO A 146 -2.83 -20.67 7.48
C PRO A 146 -2.28 -20.74 8.91
N SER A 147 -1.96 -21.94 9.39
CA SER A 147 -1.36 -22.17 10.71
C SER A 147 0.14 -21.84 10.80
N ALA A 148 0.81 -21.68 9.67
CA ALA A 148 2.25 -21.43 9.56
C ALA A 148 2.58 -19.99 9.12
N ILE A 149 1.59 -19.10 9.08
CA ILE A 149 1.82 -17.68 8.76
C ILE A 149 2.82 -17.09 9.76
N PRO A 150 3.90 -16.43 9.30
CA PRO A 150 4.93 -15.89 10.17
C PRO A 150 4.50 -14.53 10.75
N TRP A 151 3.51 -14.54 11.65
CA TRP A 151 2.85 -13.33 12.18
C TRP A 151 3.81 -12.27 12.73
N GLN A 152 4.92 -12.69 13.36
CA GLN A 152 5.91 -11.79 13.96
C GLN A 152 6.87 -11.17 12.92
N GLU A 153 6.92 -11.73 11.72
CA GLU A 153 7.76 -11.26 10.62
C GLU A 153 6.94 -10.47 9.58
N LEU A 154 5.67 -10.16 9.85
CA LEU A 154 4.83 -9.40 8.93
C LEU A 154 5.23 -7.92 8.92
N ALA A 155 5.34 -7.37 7.72
CA ALA A 155 5.84 -6.04 7.47
C ALA A 155 4.91 -4.90 7.83
N PHE A 156 3.62 -5.13 7.63
CA PHE A 156 2.62 -4.07 7.69
C PHE A 156 1.45 -4.51 8.53
N ARG A 157 0.96 -3.60 9.36
CA ARG A 157 -0.26 -3.82 10.14
C ARG A 157 -1.45 -4.16 9.25
N ALA A 158 -1.57 -3.49 8.09
CA ALA A 158 -2.61 -3.78 7.11
C ALA A 158 -2.56 -5.23 6.60
N THR A 159 -1.36 -5.80 6.40
CA THR A 159 -1.20 -7.22 6.04
C THR A 159 -1.73 -8.12 7.16
N ALA A 160 -1.30 -7.90 8.41
CA ALA A 160 -1.75 -8.72 9.53
C ALA A 160 -3.28 -8.63 9.73
N MET A 161 -3.85 -7.43 9.60
CA MET A 161 -5.28 -7.22 9.72
C MET A 161 -6.08 -7.88 8.59
N ALA A 162 -5.61 -7.77 7.34
CA ALA A 162 -6.25 -8.40 6.19
C ALA A 162 -6.22 -9.93 6.28
N LEU A 163 -5.07 -10.51 6.67
CA LEU A 163 -4.94 -11.95 6.91
C LEU A 163 -5.89 -12.42 8.01
N ALA A 164 -5.90 -11.74 9.16
CA ALA A 164 -6.78 -12.12 10.26
C ALA A 164 -8.26 -12.06 9.85
N ALA A 165 -8.68 -10.98 9.16
CA ALA A 165 -10.04 -10.84 8.67
C ALA A 165 -10.43 -11.96 7.67
N ALA A 166 -9.58 -12.24 6.68
CA ALA A 166 -9.85 -13.28 5.69
C ALA A 166 -9.88 -14.70 6.28
N LEU A 167 -9.13 -14.92 7.36
CA LEU A 167 -9.08 -16.21 8.07
C LEU A 167 -10.10 -16.35 9.20
N GLY A 168 -10.97 -15.35 9.42
CA GLY A 168 -11.94 -15.36 10.51
C GLY A 168 -11.30 -15.32 11.90
N LEU A 169 -10.08 -14.80 12.01
CA LEU A 169 -9.34 -14.68 13.26
C LEU A 169 -9.65 -13.35 13.97
N PRO A 170 -9.48 -13.28 15.31
CA PRO A 170 -9.56 -12.02 16.04
C PRO A 170 -8.60 -10.98 15.46
N ARG A 171 -9.02 -9.71 15.49
CA ARG A 171 -8.17 -8.60 15.03
C ARG A 171 -6.87 -8.59 15.84
N PRO A 172 -5.69 -8.61 15.19
CA PRO A 172 -4.42 -8.59 15.91
C PRO A 172 -4.31 -7.30 16.73
N PRO A 173 -3.64 -7.35 17.90
CA PRO A 173 -3.41 -6.17 18.71
C PRO A 173 -2.71 -5.10 17.87
N ALA A 174 -2.92 -3.82 18.20
CA ALA A 174 -2.22 -2.75 17.51
C ALA A 174 -0.71 -2.97 17.66
N LEU A 175 0.03 -2.98 16.54
CA LEU A 175 1.48 -2.82 16.60
C LEU A 175 1.78 -1.48 17.29
N PRO A 176 2.80 -1.40 18.15
CA PRO A 176 3.18 -0.14 18.78
C PRO A 176 3.37 0.92 17.69
N MET A 177 2.64 2.02 17.80
CA MET A 177 2.73 3.10 16.83
C MET A 177 4.13 3.71 16.89
N PRO A 178 4.83 3.94 15.76
CA PRO A 178 5.86 4.96 15.76
C PRO A 178 5.23 6.29 16.19
N ALA A 179 5.97 7.10 16.96
CA ALA A 179 5.47 8.37 17.49
C ALA A 179 4.76 9.17 16.41
N ALA A 180 3.54 9.60 16.71
CA ALA A 180 2.68 10.32 15.77
C ALA A 180 3.45 11.49 15.14
N SER A 181 3.48 11.55 13.81
CA SER A 181 3.74 12.83 13.13
C SER A 181 2.63 13.81 13.51
N PRO A 182 2.93 15.12 13.62
CA PRO A 182 2.02 16.10 14.21
C PRO A 182 0.63 16.02 13.59
N THR A 183 -0.36 16.00 14.48
CA THR A 183 -1.78 15.81 14.20
C THR A 183 -2.28 16.74 13.10
N PHE A 184 -2.87 16.13 12.07
CA PHE A 184 -3.65 16.85 11.07
C PHE A 184 -4.95 17.34 11.74
N SER A 185 -5.02 18.61 12.12
CA SER A 185 -6.29 19.25 12.46
C SER A 185 -7.02 19.54 11.15
N VAL A 186 -8.00 18.69 10.81
CA VAL A 186 -8.97 19.02 9.77
C VAL A 186 -9.89 20.10 10.35
N SER A 187 -9.57 21.36 10.11
CA SER A 187 -10.52 22.46 10.29
C SER A 187 -11.62 22.27 9.24
N LYS A 188 -12.71 21.59 9.60
CA LYS A 188 -13.96 21.66 8.82
C LYS A 188 -14.54 23.05 9.01
N GLU A 189 -14.14 24.00 8.18
CA GLU A 189 -14.93 25.20 7.92
C GLU A 189 -15.05 25.35 6.41
N HIS A 190 -16.28 25.65 5.98
CA HIS A 190 -16.76 25.88 4.60
C HIS A 190 -17.31 24.65 3.86
N VAL A 191 -18.56 24.31 4.19
CA VAL A 191 -19.63 24.13 3.19
C VAL A 191 -20.46 25.40 3.23
#